data_AF-A0A7K4B0B0-F1
#
_entry.id   AF-A0A7K4B0B0-F1
#
_cell.length_a   1.000
_cell.length_b   1.000
_cell.length_c   1.000
_cell.angle_alpha   90.00
_cell.angle_beta   90.00
_cell.angle_gamma   90.00
#
_symmetry.space_group_name_H-M   'P 1'
#
loop_
_entity.id
_entity.type
_entity.pdbx_description
1 polymer ?
#
loop_
_entity_poly.entity_id
_entity_poly.type
_entity_poly.pdbx_seq_one_letter_code
_entity_poly.pdbx_strand_id
1 'polypeptide(L)'
;MVRTSLPTGIYLLALSLFCACGCIAEETSFEISSTGTITYIDLEGGFYGLVTSDGVKYLPLDLPDEFKQDGLKVDFSGVIDPDIMTIQMWGQPLKILSITNNQGFIISDSWYDGEEDLSSEQEMEQATLLLRSSAALSKTLDDFDAKIAEHAAEMKGLNLKDEDIRPYLQKICEENPAVLLVSILDRTGTIIQISHARFDSSIGVNVRDQPLVDSVINNPVPGMSNIIKCIEGEDVIDIIYPLYSSSLSVTGYLSVLAEPALLVESALGSLTKEKEMTIMVTQPDGTLIGYSGELLLSSFSDNTTVQKIPGVGTSPAASYVAGHDMLSLGEFVSPGKEKYPVYWNTVSLHGTPWRVLVF
;
A
#
# COMPACT_ATOMS: atom_id res chain seq x y z
N MET A 1 -28.23 -41.59 62.13
CA MET A 1 -29.60 -42.15 62.19
C MET A 1 -30.58 -40.98 62.21
N VAL A 2 -31.53 -40.90 61.26
CA VAL A 2 -32.85 -40.18 61.34
C VAL A 2 -32.77 -38.66 61.65
N ARG A 3 -32.84 -37.78 60.63
CA ARG A 3 -34.06 -37.08 60.11
C ARG A 3 -34.51 -35.86 60.96
N THR A 4 -34.33 -34.63 60.47
CA THR A 4 -35.30 -33.72 59.78
C THR A 4 -36.23 -32.88 60.67
N SER A 5 -36.19 -31.55 60.50
CA SER A 5 -37.41 -30.71 60.29
C SER A 5 -37.08 -29.24 59.90
N LEU A 6 -37.46 -28.85 58.68
CA LEU A 6 -37.96 -27.50 58.31
C LEU A 6 -39.47 -27.41 58.72
N PRO A 7 -40.24 -26.31 58.50
CA PRO A 7 -39.96 -24.99 57.88
C PRO A 7 -40.00 -23.85 58.95
N THR A 8 -40.21 -22.54 58.73
CA THR A 8 -40.68 -21.64 57.63
C THR A 8 -40.07 -20.24 57.92
N GLY A 9 -39.93 -19.22 57.06
CA GLY A 9 -40.48 -18.84 55.75
C GLY A 9 -41.20 -17.48 55.86
N ILE A 10 -40.74 -16.44 55.13
CA ILE A 10 -41.44 -15.18 54.77
C ILE A 10 -40.64 -14.50 53.63
N TYR A 11 -41.31 -13.63 52.86
CA TYR A 11 -41.00 -13.29 51.47
C TYR A 11 -40.42 -11.87 51.24
N LEU A 12 -39.62 -11.75 50.17
CA LEU A 12 -39.46 -10.63 49.20
C LEU A 12 -38.88 -9.23 49.58
N LEU A 13 -38.18 -8.72 48.55
CA LEU A 13 -38.07 -7.33 48.05
C LEU A 13 -36.88 -6.42 48.47
N ALA A 14 -35.84 -6.50 47.63
CA ALA A 14 -34.90 -5.48 47.13
C ALA A 14 -34.82 -4.06 47.73
N LEU A 15 -33.58 -3.60 47.94
CA LEU A 15 -33.04 -2.43 47.22
C LEU A 15 -31.49 -2.48 47.12
N SER A 16 -30.93 -1.64 46.26
CA SER A 16 -29.55 -1.63 45.72
C SER A 16 -28.58 -0.64 46.41
N LEU A 17 -27.38 -0.48 45.81
CA LEU A 17 -26.23 0.42 46.14
C LEU A 17 -25.24 -0.13 47.20
N PHE A 18 -23.92 0.06 47.10
CA PHE A 18 -23.10 0.96 46.25
C PHE A 18 -21.75 0.31 45.81
N CYS A 19 -21.15 0.91 44.77
CA CYS A 19 -19.79 0.79 44.19
C CYS A 19 -18.62 0.29 45.09
N ALA A 20 -17.52 -0.26 44.54
CA ALA A 20 -16.92 0.12 43.26
C ALA A 20 -16.34 -1.02 42.42
N CYS A 21 -16.64 -1.00 41.11
CA CYS A 21 -15.73 -1.55 40.11
C CYS A 21 -14.57 -0.56 39.94
N GLY A 22 -13.34 -1.00 40.20
CA GLY A 22 -12.15 -0.41 39.60
C GLY A 22 -12.03 -0.87 38.15
N CYS A 23 -13.05 -0.57 37.34
CA CYS A 23 -13.06 -0.84 35.92
C CYS A 23 -12.08 0.16 35.31
N ILE A 24 -10.89 -0.29 34.91
CA ILE A 24 -10.00 0.51 34.08
C ILE A 24 -10.74 0.71 32.76
N ALA A 25 -11.17 1.94 32.49
CA ALA A 25 -11.68 2.32 31.19
C ALA A 25 -10.49 2.31 30.23
N GLU A 26 -10.37 1.22 29.49
CA GLU A 26 -9.59 1.15 28.27
C GLU A 26 -10.29 2.10 27.29
N GLU A 27 -9.67 3.23 26.96
CA GLU A 27 -10.21 4.18 25.97
C GLU A 27 -10.11 3.54 24.58
N THR A 28 -11.05 2.64 24.29
CA THR A 28 -11.15 1.93 23.02
C THR A 28 -11.79 2.85 21.99
N SER A 29 -10.99 3.79 21.48
CA SER A 29 -11.32 4.58 20.30
C SER A 29 -11.49 3.66 19.09
N PHE A 30 -12.74 3.30 18.75
CA PHE A 30 -13.02 2.44 17.61
C PHE A 30 -12.86 3.24 16.31
N GLU A 31 -11.71 3.06 15.67
CA GLU A 31 -11.47 3.55 14.32
C GLU A 31 -12.24 2.67 13.32
N ILE A 32 -12.95 3.32 12.39
CA ILE A 32 -13.74 2.68 11.34
C ILE A 32 -13.35 3.23 9.97
N SER A 33 -13.57 2.43 8.93
CA SER A 33 -13.52 2.85 7.53
C SER A 33 -14.71 2.23 6.80
N SER A 34 -15.50 3.04 6.09
CA SER A 34 -16.74 2.59 5.46
C SER A 34 -17.19 3.51 4.33
N THR A 35 -18.20 3.07 3.58
CA THR A 35 -18.88 3.85 2.56
C THR A 35 -20.24 4.32 3.09
N GLY A 36 -20.58 5.59 2.87
CA GLY A 36 -21.79 6.19 3.40
C GLY A 36 -22.43 7.20 2.47
N THR A 37 -23.64 7.62 2.82
CA THR A 37 -24.36 8.73 2.18
C THR A 37 -24.59 9.81 3.23
N ILE A 38 -24.13 11.03 2.94
CA ILE A 38 -24.48 12.24 3.66
C ILE A 38 -25.99 12.45 3.49
N THR A 39 -26.70 12.52 4.61
CA THR A 39 -28.15 12.72 4.66
C THR A 39 -28.43 13.95 5.51
N TYR A 40 -29.28 14.87 5.02
CA TYR A 40 -29.81 15.95 5.83
C TYR A 40 -30.98 15.46 6.70
N ILE A 41 -30.91 15.71 8.00
CA ILE A 41 -31.92 15.32 8.98
C ILE A 41 -32.58 16.58 9.54
N ASP A 42 -33.87 16.75 9.23
CA ASP A 42 -34.71 17.85 9.73
C ASP A 42 -35.21 17.56 11.16
N LEU A 43 -34.26 17.50 12.09
CA LEU A 43 -34.48 17.42 13.53
C LEU A 43 -33.62 18.49 14.23
N GLU A 44 -34.16 19.05 15.32
CA GLU A 44 -33.47 20.02 16.20
C GLU A 44 -32.83 21.25 15.52
N GLY A 45 -33.38 21.67 14.37
CA GLY A 45 -32.86 22.81 13.59
C GLY A 45 -32.02 22.43 12.37
N GLY A 46 -31.87 21.14 12.09
CA GLY A 46 -31.23 20.62 10.89
C GLY A 46 -29.76 20.27 11.07
N PHE A 47 -29.37 19.06 10.68
CA PHE A 47 -27.97 18.64 10.66
C PHE A 47 -27.71 17.60 9.55
N TYR A 48 -26.43 17.35 9.26
CA TYR A 48 -26.00 16.32 8.31
C TYR A 48 -25.47 15.11 9.07
N GLY A 49 -25.92 13.92 8.69
CA GLY A 49 -25.50 12.63 9.22
C GLY A 49 -24.94 11.72 8.13
N LEU A 50 -24.11 10.77 8.52
CA LEU A 50 -23.57 9.71 7.66
C LEU A 50 -24.42 8.44 7.85
N VAL A 51 -24.97 7.91 6.75
CA VAL A 51 -25.69 6.63 6.76
C VAL A 51 -24.97 5.63 5.86
N THR A 52 -24.51 4.51 6.41
CA THR A 52 -23.84 3.45 5.65
C THR A 52 -24.82 2.59 4.87
N SER A 53 -24.31 1.79 3.93
CA SER A 53 -25.13 0.91 3.06
C SER A 53 -25.91 -0.18 3.82
N ASP A 54 -25.44 -0.59 5.00
CA ASP A 54 -26.12 -1.50 5.94
C ASP A 54 -27.04 -0.78 6.94
N GLY A 55 -27.16 0.55 6.84
CA GLY A 55 -28.09 1.37 7.62
C GLY A 55 -27.60 1.83 8.99
N VAL A 56 -26.31 1.62 9.31
CA VAL A 56 -25.67 2.20 10.50
C VAL A 56 -25.57 3.73 10.32
N LYS A 57 -25.65 4.45 11.43
CA LYS A 57 -25.76 5.91 11.45
C LYS A 57 -24.64 6.51 12.28
N TYR A 58 -23.90 7.44 11.69
CA TYR A 58 -22.86 8.20 12.35
C TYR A 58 -23.18 9.69 12.30
N LEU A 59 -22.97 10.38 13.42
CA LEU A 59 -23.13 11.82 13.56
C LEU A 59 -21.75 12.46 13.46
N PRO A 60 -21.34 12.99 12.30
CA PRO A 60 -20.03 13.58 12.12
C PRO A 60 -19.91 14.88 12.92
N LEU A 61 -18.89 14.96 13.78
CA LEU A 61 -18.65 16.09 14.67
C LEU A 61 -17.95 17.25 13.95
N ASP A 62 -17.22 16.96 12.88
CA ASP A 62 -16.35 17.86 12.13
C ASP A 62 -16.50 17.72 10.60
N LEU A 63 -17.73 17.47 10.11
CA LEU A 63 -18.04 17.41 8.68
C LEU A 63 -17.65 18.71 7.95
N PRO A 64 -16.71 18.68 6.98
CA PRO A 64 -16.33 19.88 6.23
C PRO A 64 -17.48 20.41 5.37
N ASP A 65 -17.55 21.73 5.18
CA ASP A 65 -18.68 22.39 4.51
C ASP A 65 -18.89 21.91 3.06
N GLU A 66 -17.83 21.53 2.35
CA GLU A 66 -17.91 21.01 0.98
C GLU A 66 -18.69 19.68 0.88
N PHE A 67 -18.72 18.90 1.95
CA PHE A 67 -19.48 17.63 2.05
C PHE A 67 -20.91 17.80 2.59
N LYS A 68 -21.34 19.02 2.95
CA LYS A 68 -22.71 19.29 3.46
C LYS A 68 -23.74 19.37 2.33
N GLN A 69 -23.87 18.26 1.61
CA GLN A 69 -24.77 18.09 0.47
C GLN A 69 -25.62 16.83 0.69
N ASP A 70 -26.94 16.99 0.70
CA ASP A 70 -27.86 15.87 0.90
C ASP A 70 -27.79 14.88 -0.27
N GLY A 71 -27.70 13.58 0.04
CA GLY A 71 -27.49 12.51 -0.94
C GLY A 71 -26.04 12.31 -1.40
N LEU A 72 -25.06 13.07 -0.89
CA LEU A 72 -23.66 12.92 -1.30
C LEU A 72 -23.07 11.61 -0.77
N LYS A 73 -22.66 10.73 -1.67
CA LYS A 73 -21.96 9.49 -1.32
C LYS A 73 -20.49 9.76 -1.01
N VAL A 74 -19.97 9.11 0.03
CA VAL A 74 -18.60 9.33 0.52
C VAL A 74 -17.94 8.04 0.98
N ASP A 75 -16.63 7.95 0.76
CA ASP A 75 -15.75 7.04 1.48
C ASP A 75 -15.20 7.80 2.68
N PHE A 76 -15.29 7.23 3.87
CA PHE A 76 -14.85 7.90 5.09
C PHE A 76 -14.16 6.95 6.06
N SER A 77 -13.19 7.49 6.79
CA SER A 77 -12.67 6.89 8.01
C SER A 77 -12.80 7.85 9.18
N GLY A 78 -12.93 7.32 10.39
CA GLY A 78 -13.15 8.14 11.57
C GLY A 78 -13.09 7.35 12.87
N VAL A 79 -13.05 8.07 13.98
CA VAL A 79 -13.03 7.52 15.34
C VAL A 79 -14.41 7.74 15.98
N ILE A 80 -15.02 6.66 16.45
CA ILE A 80 -16.26 6.74 17.23
C ILE A 80 -15.92 7.24 18.64
N ASP A 81 -16.59 8.30 19.07
CA ASP A 81 -16.48 8.86 20.42
C ASP A 81 -17.82 8.66 21.17
N PRO A 82 -17.97 7.59 21.96
CA PRO A 82 -19.23 7.27 22.61
C PRO A 82 -19.55 8.14 23.83
N ASP A 83 -18.58 8.90 24.35
CA ASP A 83 -18.75 9.73 25.56
C ASP A 83 -19.26 11.14 25.23
N ILE A 84 -19.27 11.53 23.95
CA ILE A 84 -19.86 12.79 23.49
C ILE A 84 -21.40 12.70 23.46
N MET A 85 -22.02 13.30 24.47
CA MET A 85 -23.47 13.55 24.50
C MET A 85 -23.85 14.66 23.50
N THR A 86 -24.50 14.29 22.39
CA THR A 86 -25.03 15.23 21.39
C THR A 86 -26.50 15.55 21.65
N ILE A 87 -26.94 16.74 21.24
CA ILE A 87 -28.36 17.13 21.38
C ILE A 87 -29.24 16.30 20.45
N GLN A 88 -28.75 16.02 19.23
CA GLN A 88 -29.48 15.39 18.14
C GLN A 88 -30.04 13.98 18.46
N MET A 89 -29.47 13.29 19.47
CA MET A 89 -29.83 11.91 19.87
C MET A 89 -29.95 10.93 18.69
N TRP A 90 -29.11 11.10 17.68
CA TRP A 90 -29.18 10.38 16.40
C TRP A 90 -27.77 9.98 15.98
N GLY A 91 -27.59 8.70 15.61
CA GLY A 91 -26.30 8.14 15.21
C GLY A 91 -25.28 8.03 16.34
N GLN A 92 -24.15 7.40 16.05
CA GLN A 92 -22.99 7.37 16.93
C GLN A 92 -22.10 8.59 16.63
N PRO A 93 -21.65 9.38 17.63
CA PRO A 93 -20.75 10.50 17.38
C PRO A 93 -19.45 10.01 16.76
N LEU A 94 -19.05 10.64 15.66
CA LEU A 94 -17.89 10.24 14.85
C LEU A 94 -17.03 11.47 14.58
N LYS A 95 -15.74 11.37 14.88
CA LYS A 95 -14.75 12.33 14.41
C LYS A 95 -14.15 11.83 13.09
N ILE A 96 -14.18 12.64 12.05
CA ILE A 96 -13.69 12.27 10.72
C ILE A 96 -12.16 12.36 10.72
N LEU A 97 -11.49 11.30 10.23
CA LEU A 97 -10.06 11.28 9.94
C LEU A 97 -9.78 11.48 8.45
N SER A 98 -10.61 10.89 7.59
CA SER A 98 -10.58 11.08 6.15
C SER A 98 -12.02 11.03 5.61
N ILE A 99 -12.33 11.88 4.63
CA ILE A 99 -13.57 11.81 3.88
C ILE A 99 -13.27 12.21 2.43
N THR A 100 -13.70 11.38 1.50
CA THR A 100 -13.56 11.59 0.05
C THR A 100 -14.89 11.35 -0.62
N ASN A 101 -15.17 12.06 -1.70
CA ASN A 101 -16.39 11.91 -2.46
C ASN A 101 -16.43 10.55 -3.18
N ASN A 102 -17.31 9.65 -2.75
CA ASN A 102 -17.61 8.39 -3.43
C ASN A 102 -18.77 8.63 -4.41
N GLN A 103 -18.54 9.52 -5.36
CA GLN A 103 -19.31 9.49 -6.60
C GLN A 103 -18.92 8.21 -7.34
N GLY A 104 -19.60 7.11 -7.01
CA GLY A 104 -19.51 5.86 -7.73
C GLY A 104 -19.71 6.13 -9.22
N PHE A 105 -18.61 6.04 -9.96
CA PHE A 105 -18.46 6.33 -11.39
C PHE A 105 -19.24 7.58 -11.85
N ILE A 106 -18.66 8.77 -11.65
CA ILE A 106 -18.89 9.84 -12.64
C ILE A 106 -18.36 9.28 -13.97
N ILE A 107 -19.26 8.83 -14.84
CA ILE A 107 -19.04 8.99 -16.27
C ILE A 107 -18.82 10.48 -16.41
N SER A 108 -17.57 10.90 -16.62
CA SER A 108 -17.34 12.27 -17.03
C SER A 108 -18.05 12.40 -18.37
N ASP A 109 -19.05 13.28 -18.44
CA ASP A 109 -19.49 13.79 -19.74
C ASP A 109 -18.22 14.31 -20.41
N SER A 110 -17.74 13.55 -21.38
CA SER A 110 -16.45 13.79 -22.02
C SER A 110 -16.47 15.20 -22.60
N TRP A 111 -15.58 16.07 -22.12
CA TRP A 111 -15.36 17.38 -22.72
C TRP A 111 -14.55 17.28 -24.05
N TYR A 112 -14.66 16.14 -24.73
CA TYR A 112 -14.11 15.82 -26.04
C TYR A 112 -15.17 15.14 -26.90
N ASP A 113 -15.84 15.92 -27.75
CA ASP A 113 -16.50 15.39 -28.97
C ASP A 113 -15.41 14.99 -29.98
N GLY A 114 -14.95 13.73 -29.93
CA GLY A 114 -14.02 13.20 -30.93
C GLY A 114 -13.26 11.92 -30.56
N GLU A 115 -13.74 10.78 -31.09
CA GLU A 115 -13.04 9.52 -31.44
C GLU A 115 -11.96 8.99 -30.45
N GLU A 116 -12.09 7.84 -29.80
CA GLU A 116 -13.07 6.74 -29.85
C GLU A 116 -13.43 6.36 -28.40
N ASP A 117 -14.73 6.30 -28.06
CA ASP A 117 -15.14 5.61 -26.84
C ASP A 117 -14.86 4.11 -27.01
N LEU A 118 -14.16 3.51 -26.05
CA LEU A 118 -13.94 2.07 -26.03
C LEU A 118 -15.29 1.34 -26.04
N SER A 119 -15.42 0.30 -26.85
CA SER A 119 -16.58 -0.58 -26.73
C SER A 119 -16.60 -1.22 -25.34
N SER A 120 -17.79 -1.50 -24.80
CA SER A 120 -17.92 -2.16 -23.49
C SER A 120 -17.25 -3.54 -23.42
N GLU A 121 -16.96 -4.16 -24.57
CA GLU A 121 -16.10 -5.33 -24.67
C GLU A 121 -14.63 -4.96 -24.37
N GLN A 122 -14.07 -3.96 -25.06
CA GLN A 122 -12.71 -3.47 -24.79
C GLN A 122 -12.52 -2.94 -23.35
N GLU A 123 -13.49 -2.21 -22.80
CA GLU A 123 -13.45 -1.76 -21.40
C GLU A 123 -13.37 -2.95 -20.42
N MET A 124 -14.22 -3.96 -20.64
CA MET A 124 -14.23 -5.20 -19.85
C MET A 124 -12.92 -5.97 -19.99
N GLU A 125 -12.32 -5.99 -21.18
CA GLU A 125 -11.03 -6.61 -21.42
C GLU A 125 -9.87 -5.87 -20.74
N GLN A 126 -9.80 -4.54 -20.84
CA GLN A 126 -8.79 -3.72 -20.16
C GLN A 126 -8.93 -3.85 -18.63
N ALA A 127 -10.15 -3.75 -18.08
CA ALA A 127 -10.41 -3.92 -16.65
C ALA A 127 -10.03 -5.34 -16.15
N THR A 128 -10.34 -6.38 -16.94
CA THR A 128 -9.95 -7.77 -16.64
C THR A 128 -8.44 -7.94 -16.68
N LEU A 129 -7.75 -7.36 -17.66
CA LEU A 129 -6.31 -7.40 -17.77
C LEU A 129 -5.64 -6.63 -16.62
N LEU A 130 -6.15 -5.46 -16.24
CA LEU A 130 -5.66 -4.68 -15.11
C LEU A 130 -5.77 -5.46 -13.79
N LEU A 131 -6.92 -6.10 -13.53
CA LEU A 131 -7.13 -6.92 -12.33
C LEU A 131 -6.15 -8.11 -12.29
N ARG A 132 -6.01 -8.84 -13.41
CA ARG A 132 -5.07 -9.97 -13.51
C ARG A 132 -3.62 -9.53 -13.34
N SER A 133 -3.24 -8.39 -13.91
CA SER A 133 -1.88 -7.85 -13.84
C SER A 133 -1.54 -7.34 -12.44
N SER A 134 -2.48 -6.65 -11.79
CA SER A 134 -2.34 -6.21 -10.39
C SER A 134 -2.18 -7.40 -9.46
N ALA A 135 -3.02 -8.43 -9.60
CA ALA A 135 -2.96 -9.64 -8.78
C ALA A 135 -1.67 -10.44 -9.02
N ALA A 136 -1.21 -10.56 -10.26
CA ALA A 136 0.05 -11.23 -10.60
C ALA A 136 1.26 -10.48 -10.00
N LEU A 137 1.32 -9.15 -10.18
CA LEU A 137 2.41 -8.33 -9.64
C LEU A 137 2.43 -8.30 -8.12
N SER A 138 1.27 -8.16 -7.46
CA SER A 138 1.17 -8.27 -6.00
C SER A 138 1.73 -9.61 -5.53
N LYS A 139 1.26 -10.72 -6.12
CA LYS A 139 1.75 -12.04 -5.75
C LYS A 139 3.26 -12.21 -5.95
N THR A 140 3.82 -11.70 -7.05
CA THR A 140 5.27 -11.77 -7.29
C THR A 140 6.05 -10.96 -6.25
N LEU A 141 5.56 -9.79 -5.84
CA LEU A 141 6.18 -8.99 -4.78
C LEU A 141 6.02 -9.66 -3.41
N ASP A 142 4.85 -10.19 -3.07
CA ASP A 142 4.56 -10.90 -1.82
C ASP A 142 5.43 -12.17 -1.68
N ASP A 143 5.57 -12.96 -2.76
CA ASP A 143 6.42 -14.16 -2.79
C ASP A 143 7.92 -13.81 -2.67
N PHE A 144 8.35 -12.69 -3.28
CA PHE A 144 9.73 -12.20 -3.21
C PHE A 144 10.07 -11.71 -1.80
N ASP A 145 9.18 -10.93 -1.20
CA ASP A 145 9.31 -10.40 0.14
C ASP A 145 9.35 -11.50 1.21
N ALA A 146 8.45 -12.49 1.09
CA ALA A 146 8.42 -13.66 1.97
C ALA A 146 9.75 -14.45 1.97
N LYS A 147 10.47 -14.48 0.84
CA LYS A 147 11.79 -15.10 0.75
C LYS A 147 12.87 -14.31 1.46
N ILE A 148 12.87 -12.98 1.34
CA ILE A 148 13.79 -12.11 2.09
C ILE A 148 13.52 -12.22 3.60
N ALA A 149 12.23 -12.27 4.00
CA ALA A 149 11.82 -12.48 5.38
C ALA A 149 12.29 -13.83 5.96
N GLU A 150 12.25 -14.91 5.15
CA GLU A 150 12.77 -16.23 5.52
C GLU A 150 14.27 -16.18 5.80
N HIS A 151 15.08 -15.59 4.91
CA HIS A 151 16.52 -15.42 5.14
C HIS A 151 16.82 -14.54 6.36
N ALA A 152 16.08 -13.45 6.56
CA ALA A 152 16.23 -12.59 7.74
C ALA A 152 15.93 -13.35 9.06
N ALA A 153 14.98 -14.30 9.02
CA ALA A 153 14.67 -15.17 10.15
C ALA A 153 15.73 -16.26 10.37
N GLU A 154 16.31 -16.83 9.31
CA GLU A 154 17.42 -17.79 9.41
C GLU A 154 18.68 -17.14 10.01
N MET A 155 18.94 -15.86 9.75
CA MET A 155 20.07 -15.10 10.33
C MET A 155 19.90 -14.75 11.82
N LYS A 156 18.78 -15.11 12.46
CA LYS A 156 18.47 -14.69 13.84
C LYS A 156 19.49 -15.23 14.85
N GLY A 157 20.16 -14.31 15.54
CA GLY A 157 21.15 -14.63 16.57
C GLY A 157 22.57 -14.94 16.06
N LEU A 158 22.83 -14.88 14.75
CA LEU A 158 24.19 -14.99 14.20
C LEU A 158 25.07 -13.80 14.60
N ASN A 159 26.39 -14.03 14.67
CA ASN A 159 27.36 -12.98 14.94
C ASN A 159 27.94 -12.44 13.63
N LEU A 160 27.18 -11.54 13.00
CA LEU A 160 27.39 -10.99 11.65
C LEU A 160 28.76 -10.31 11.41
N LYS A 161 29.58 -10.08 12.46
CA LYS A 161 30.92 -9.49 12.35
C LYS A 161 32.05 -10.53 12.29
N ASP A 162 31.89 -11.67 12.97
CA ASP A 162 32.95 -12.67 13.14
C ASP A 162 32.73 -13.92 12.26
N GLU A 163 31.56 -14.01 11.62
CA GLU A 163 31.15 -15.15 10.78
C GLU A 163 31.22 -14.78 9.28
N ASP A 164 31.95 -15.58 8.49
CA ASP A 164 31.98 -15.42 7.03
C ASP A 164 30.70 -15.97 6.40
N ILE A 165 29.68 -15.11 6.39
CA ILE A 165 28.38 -15.37 5.78
C ILE A 165 28.34 -15.12 4.27
N ARG A 166 29.45 -14.68 3.63
CA ARG A 166 29.46 -14.33 2.20
C ARG A 166 28.92 -15.44 1.28
N PRO A 167 29.26 -16.74 1.46
CA PRO A 167 28.69 -17.81 0.64
C PRO A 167 27.16 -17.93 0.79
N TYR A 168 26.60 -17.60 1.97
CA TYR A 168 25.16 -17.58 2.19
C TYR A 168 24.50 -16.34 1.56
N LEU A 169 25.13 -15.15 1.64
CA LEU A 169 24.63 -13.96 0.94
C LEU A 169 24.66 -14.14 -0.60
N GLN A 170 25.67 -14.83 -1.13
CA GLN A 170 25.73 -15.21 -2.54
C GLN A 170 24.59 -16.18 -2.91
N LYS A 171 24.30 -17.18 -2.07
CA LYS A 171 23.15 -18.09 -2.27
C LYS A 171 21.82 -17.34 -2.39
N ILE A 172 21.60 -16.27 -1.59
CA ILE A 172 20.40 -15.43 -1.71
C ILE A 172 20.33 -14.75 -3.10
N CYS A 173 21.46 -14.26 -3.63
CA CYS A 173 21.52 -13.70 -4.99
C CYS A 173 21.22 -14.75 -6.07
N GLU A 174 21.65 -16.00 -5.87
CA GLU A 174 21.45 -17.10 -6.83
C GLU A 174 20.01 -17.68 -6.81
N GLU A 175 19.23 -17.43 -5.75
CA GLU A 175 17.86 -17.94 -5.61
C GLU A 175 16.81 -17.16 -6.42
N ASN A 176 17.08 -15.90 -6.80
CA ASN A 176 16.18 -15.11 -7.64
C ASN A 176 16.98 -14.20 -8.59
N PRO A 177 16.78 -14.28 -9.93
CA PRO A 177 17.55 -13.51 -10.90
C PRO A 177 17.34 -11.99 -10.81
N ALA A 178 16.31 -11.50 -10.11
CA ALA A 178 16.14 -10.08 -9.85
C ALA A 178 17.10 -9.54 -8.78
N VAL A 179 17.76 -10.38 -7.96
CA VAL A 179 18.65 -9.92 -6.88
C VAL A 179 20.04 -9.62 -7.42
N LEU A 180 20.40 -8.33 -7.46
CA LEU A 180 21.71 -7.86 -7.93
C LEU A 180 22.80 -7.96 -6.84
N LEU A 181 22.44 -7.66 -5.60
CA LEU A 181 23.37 -7.52 -4.49
C LEU A 181 22.67 -7.72 -3.14
N VAL A 182 23.32 -8.45 -2.24
CA VAL A 182 22.88 -8.59 -0.85
C VAL A 182 23.99 -8.11 0.08
N SER A 183 23.62 -7.31 1.08
CA SER A 183 24.55 -6.76 2.06
C SER A 183 23.98 -6.83 3.49
N ILE A 184 24.89 -6.84 4.48
CA ILE A 184 24.51 -6.66 5.88
C ILE A 184 24.96 -5.29 6.34
N LEU A 185 24.02 -4.53 6.90
CA LEU A 185 24.27 -3.27 7.59
C LEU A 185 24.34 -3.53 9.09
N ASP A 186 25.27 -2.87 9.79
CA ASP A 186 25.21 -2.81 11.25
C ASP A 186 24.16 -1.78 11.73
N ARG A 187 23.95 -1.71 13.05
CA ARG A 187 22.92 -0.84 13.67
C ARG A 187 23.08 0.66 13.37
N THR A 188 24.21 1.09 12.80
CA THR A 188 24.45 2.48 12.39
C THR A 188 24.16 2.76 10.91
N GLY A 189 23.82 1.73 10.13
CA GLY A 189 23.74 1.82 8.66
C GLY A 189 25.08 1.64 7.96
N THR A 190 26.08 1.02 8.62
CA THR A 190 27.40 0.75 8.01
C THR A 190 27.43 -0.64 7.40
N ILE A 191 27.82 -0.76 6.12
CA ILE A 191 27.97 -2.05 5.43
C ILE A 191 29.11 -2.83 6.10
N ILE A 192 28.83 -4.06 6.57
CA ILE A 192 29.82 -4.94 7.22
C ILE A 192 30.08 -6.24 6.47
N GLN A 193 29.14 -6.71 5.66
CA GLN A 193 29.27 -7.90 4.79
C GLN A 193 28.55 -7.67 3.47
N ILE A 194 29.00 -8.32 2.40
CA ILE A 194 28.48 -8.14 1.03
C ILE A 194 28.64 -9.44 0.22
N SER A 195 27.69 -9.74 -0.67
CA SER A 195 27.62 -11.04 -1.37
C SER A 195 28.74 -11.30 -2.37
N HIS A 196 29.31 -10.26 -2.98
CA HIS A 196 30.35 -10.41 -4.00
C HIS A 196 31.59 -9.56 -3.74
N ALA A 197 32.77 -10.19 -3.86
CA ALA A 197 34.07 -9.55 -3.66
C ALA A 197 34.36 -8.34 -4.57
N ARG A 198 33.67 -8.23 -5.72
CA ARG A 198 33.76 -7.05 -6.60
C ARG A 198 33.31 -5.74 -5.92
N PHE A 199 32.54 -5.86 -4.83
CA PHE A 199 32.00 -4.75 -4.05
C PHE A 199 32.69 -4.59 -2.67
N ASP A 200 33.84 -5.24 -2.43
CA ASP A 200 34.55 -5.17 -1.14
C ASP A 200 34.96 -3.73 -0.75
N SER A 201 35.06 -2.81 -1.72
CA SER A 201 35.28 -1.37 -1.50
C SER A 201 34.14 -0.66 -0.76
N SER A 202 32.94 -1.25 -0.74
CA SER A 202 31.75 -0.69 -0.06
C SER A 202 31.69 -1.09 1.41
N ILE A 203 32.50 -2.06 1.87
CA ILE A 203 32.56 -2.45 3.28
C ILE A 203 33.16 -1.31 4.11
N GLY A 204 32.50 -0.96 5.21
CA GLY A 204 32.85 0.16 6.07
C GLY A 204 32.25 1.50 5.64
N VAL A 205 31.56 1.57 4.50
CA VAL A 205 30.78 2.75 4.10
C VAL A 205 29.50 2.80 4.93
N ASN A 206 29.19 3.98 5.47
CA ASN A 206 27.91 4.25 6.11
C ASN A 206 26.95 4.82 5.07
N VAL A 207 25.78 4.19 4.93
CA VAL A 207 24.74 4.51 3.94
C VAL A 207 23.45 5.03 4.58
N ARG A 208 23.56 5.57 5.81
CA ARG A 208 22.41 6.11 6.56
C ARG A 208 21.80 7.37 5.93
N ASP A 209 22.52 8.04 5.04
CA ASP A 209 22.00 9.14 4.23
C ASP A 209 20.91 8.70 3.23
N GLN A 210 20.80 7.39 2.95
CA GLN A 210 19.71 6.83 2.16
C GLN A 210 18.39 6.80 2.95
N PRO A 211 17.27 7.33 2.41
CA PRO A 211 16.01 7.48 3.16
C PRO A 211 15.45 6.19 3.78
N LEU A 212 15.56 5.06 3.07
CA LEU A 212 15.10 3.77 3.59
C LEU A 212 15.96 3.31 4.79
N VAL A 213 17.28 3.45 4.69
CA VAL A 213 18.22 3.06 5.75
C VAL A 213 17.99 3.88 7.02
N ASP A 214 17.80 5.21 6.92
CA ASP A 214 17.45 6.02 8.08
C ASP A 214 16.09 5.62 8.68
N SER A 215 15.09 5.37 7.84
CA SER A 215 13.75 4.95 8.26
C SER A 215 13.77 3.65 9.07
N VAL A 216 14.39 2.58 8.55
CA VAL A 216 14.45 1.28 9.25
C VAL A 216 15.34 1.30 10.50
N ILE A 217 16.31 2.22 10.60
CA ILE A 217 17.07 2.38 11.84
C ILE A 217 16.25 3.12 12.91
N ASN A 218 15.45 4.10 12.52
CA ASN A 218 14.59 4.85 13.45
C ASN A 218 13.35 4.06 13.87
N ASN A 219 12.79 3.25 12.97
CA ASN A 219 11.66 2.36 13.21
C ASN A 219 11.95 0.97 12.60
N PRO A 220 12.48 0.00 13.38
CA PRO A 220 12.90 -1.31 12.88
C PRO A 220 11.77 -2.24 12.45
N VAL A 221 11.18 -1.93 11.29
CA VAL A 221 10.25 -2.75 10.51
C VAL A 221 10.81 -2.93 9.08
N PRO A 222 10.38 -3.97 8.34
CA PRO A 222 10.76 -4.11 6.93
C PRO A 222 10.32 -2.91 6.08
N GLY A 223 11.05 -2.64 5.00
CA GLY A 223 10.78 -1.53 4.10
C GLY A 223 11.32 -1.74 2.70
N MET A 224 10.68 -1.12 1.70
CA MET A 224 11.12 -1.10 0.30
C MET A 224 11.35 0.34 -0.17
N SER A 225 12.43 0.59 -0.91
CA SER A 225 12.72 1.93 -1.45
C SER A 225 11.93 2.22 -2.73
N ASN A 226 11.83 3.50 -3.06
CA ASN A 226 11.67 3.94 -4.45
C ASN A 226 12.89 3.50 -5.28
N ILE A 227 12.82 3.56 -6.62
CA ILE A 227 14.01 3.30 -7.46
C ILE A 227 15.14 4.27 -7.06
N ILE A 228 16.31 3.69 -6.81
CA ILE A 228 17.58 4.36 -6.52
C ILE A 228 18.61 3.89 -7.54
N LYS A 229 19.59 4.75 -7.84
CA LYS A 229 20.74 4.37 -8.67
C LYS A 229 21.88 3.93 -7.75
N CYS A 230 22.44 2.73 -7.97
CA CYS A 230 23.62 2.26 -7.24
C CYS A 230 24.90 3.02 -7.69
N ILE A 231 26.03 2.75 -7.03
CA ILE A 231 27.32 3.39 -7.34
C ILE A 231 27.81 2.99 -8.74
N GLU A 232 27.42 1.79 -9.18
CA GLU A 232 27.81 1.15 -10.44
C GLU A 232 26.95 1.61 -11.63
N GLY A 233 25.79 2.21 -11.36
CA GLY A 233 24.94 2.91 -12.32
C GLY A 233 23.63 2.20 -12.68
N GLU A 234 23.42 0.97 -12.23
CA GLU A 234 22.15 0.24 -12.33
C GLU A 234 21.03 0.89 -11.49
N ASP A 235 19.80 0.74 -11.97
CA ASP A 235 18.59 1.28 -11.34
C ASP A 235 17.85 0.16 -10.60
N VAL A 236 17.82 0.26 -9.26
CA VAL A 236 17.42 -0.82 -8.36
C VAL A 236 16.42 -0.33 -7.31
N ILE A 237 15.73 -1.27 -6.67
CA ILE A 237 15.09 -1.06 -5.36
C ILE A 237 15.92 -1.73 -4.27
N ASP A 238 15.88 -1.20 -3.05
CA ASP A 238 16.39 -1.86 -1.84
C ASP A 238 15.21 -2.35 -1.01
N ILE A 239 15.26 -3.60 -0.56
CA ILE A 239 14.36 -4.15 0.45
C ILE A 239 15.20 -4.47 1.68
N ILE A 240 14.89 -3.80 2.80
CA ILE A 240 15.65 -3.93 4.05
C ILE A 240 14.81 -4.62 5.13
N TYR A 241 15.37 -5.67 5.71
CA TYR A 241 14.81 -6.38 6.87
C TYR A 241 15.66 -6.16 8.13
N PRO A 242 15.06 -5.81 9.28
CA PRO A 242 15.75 -5.81 10.57
C PRO A 242 16.15 -7.23 11.00
N LEU A 243 17.42 -7.40 11.37
CA LEU A 243 17.96 -8.64 11.92
C LEU A 243 17.95 -8.59 13.44
N TYR A 244 17.57 -9.70 14.08
CA TYR A 244 17.38 -9.76 15.53
C TYR A 244 18.30 -10.78 16.19
N SER A 245 18.66 -10.50 17.44
CA SER A 245 19.24 -11.50 18.34
C SER A 245 18.19 -12.51 18.82
N SER A 246 18.64 -13.57 19.48
CA SER A 246 17.77 -14.50 20.22
C SER A 246 16.95 -13.81 21.30
N SER A 247 17.39 -12.65 21.82
CA SER A 247 16.66 -11.82 22.80
C SER A 247 15.84 -10.69 22.16
N LEU A 248 15.52 -10.78 20.86
CA LEU A 248 14.70 -9.82 20.11
C LEU A 248 15.25 -8.38 20.06
N SER A 249 16.54 -8.18 20.29
CA SER A 249 17.19 -6.88 20.06
C SER A 249 17.73 -6.81 18.63
N VAL A 250 17.51 -5.69 17.92
CA VAL A 250 18.09 -5.49 16.59
C VAL A 250 19.61 -5.57 16.65
N THR A 251 20.22 -6.40 15.79
CA THR A 251 21.67 -6.61 15.66
C THR A 251 22.25 -5.94 14.42
N GLY A 252 21.43 -5.73 13.39
CA GLY A 252 21.78 -5.13 12.11
C GLY A 252 20.59 -5.21 11.15
N TYR A 253 20.84 -5.12 9.86
CA TYR A 253 19.83 -5.21 8.81
C TYR A 253 20.36 -6.03 7.63
N LEU A 254 19.47 -6.79 6.99
CA LEU A 254 19.68 -7.44 5.70
C LEU A 254 19.14 -6.49 4.62
N SER A 255 20.01 -5.99 3.74
CA SER A 255 19.64 -5.18 2.57
C SER A 255 19.78 -6.02 1.30
N VAL A 256 18.77 -5.95 0.44
CA VAL A 256 18.65 -6.72 -0.79
C VAL A 256 18.34 -5.74 -1.93
N LEU A 257 19.35 -5.46 -2.75
CA LEU A 257 19.16 -4.66 -3.97
C LEU A 257 18.66 -5.56 -5.09
N ALA A 258 17.54 -5.16 -5.70
CA ALA A 258 16.90 -5.91 -6.77
C ALA A 258 16.61 -5.03 -8.00
N GLU A 259 16.72 -5.62 -9.19
CA GLU A 259 16.31 -5.04 -10.47
C GLU A 259 14.78 -5.15 -10.62
N PRO A 260 14.03 -4.05 -10.47
CA PRO A 260 12.58 -4.13 -10.36
C PRO A 260 11.91 -4.46 -11.72
N ALA A 261 12.59 -4.19 -12.84
CA ALA A 261 12.15 -4.57 -14.18
C ALA A 261 12.00 -6.09 -14.33
N LEU A 262 12.91 -6.89 -13.75
CA LEU A 262 12.85 -8.35 -13.79
C LEU A 262 11.70 -8.92 -12.95
N LEU A 263 11.33 -8.25 -11.85
CA LEU A 263 10.13 -8.59 -11.07
C LEU A 263 8.86 -8.34 -11.89
N VAL A 264 8.80 -7.22 -12.62
CA VAL A 264 7.69 -6.89 -13.52
C VAL A 264 7.61 -7.86 -14.71
N GLU A 265 8.73 -8.20 -15.34
CA GLU A 265 8.77 -9.18 -16.43
C GLU A 265 8.29 -10.56 -15.95
N SER A 266 8.77 -11.01 -14.79
CA SER A 266 8.37 -12.28 -14.17
C SER A 266 6.85 -12.34 -13.90
N ALA A 267 6.27 -11.26 -13.39
CA ALA A 267 4.83 -11.17 -13.12
C ALA A 267 3.98 -11.10 -14.39
N LEU A 268 4.38 -10.31 -15.39
CA LEU A 268 3.50 -9.89 -16.48
C LEU A 268 3.80 -10.54 -17.84
N GLY A 269 4.99 -11.12 -18.05
CA GLY A 269 5.50 -11.57 -19.35
C GLY A 269 4.71 -12.68 -20.06
N SER A 270 3.61 -13.17 -19.47
CA SER A 270 2.67 -14.12 -20.09
C SER A 270 1.28 -13.55 -20.39
N LEU A 271 0.94 -12.36 -19.89
CA LEU A 271 -0.44 -11.86 -19.87
C LEU A 271 -0.89 -11.16 -21.17
N THR A 272 0.04 -10.75 -22.02
CA THR A 272 -0.17 -9.86 -23.18
C THR A 272 0.07 -10.53 -24.53
N LYS A 273 0.53 -11.79 -24.56
CA LYS A 273 0.99 -12.50 -25.78
C LYS A 273 -0.06 -12.74 -26.87
N GLU A 274 -1.33 -12.45 -26.60
CA GLU A 274 -2.46 -12.77 -27.47
C GLU A 274 -3.32 -11.54 -27.82
N LYS A 275 -2.95 -10.33 -27.36
CA LYS A 275 -3.78 -9.12 -27.49
C LYS A 275 -2.97 -7.84 -27.72
N GLU A 276 -3.54 -6.91 -28.47
CA GLU A 276 -2.98 -5.56 -28.76
C GLU A 276 -3.12 -4.58 -27.57
N MET A 277 -3.00 -5.07 -26.33
CA MET A 277 -3.03 -4.24 -25.11
C MET A 277 -1.66 -4.22 -24.43
N THR A 278 -1.30 -3.09 -23.85
CA THR A 278 -0.06 -2.93 -23.08
C THR A 278 -0.35 -2.81 -21.59
N ILE A 279 0.44 -3.53 -20.78
CA ILE A 279 0.55 -3.29 -19.34
C ILE A 279 1.82 -2.51 -19.09
N MET A 280 1.75 -1.45 -18.30
CA MET A 280 2.89 -0.64 -17.89
C MET A 280 2.92 -0.53 -16.37
N VAL A 281 4.11 -0.55 -15.77
CA VAL A 281 4.29 -0.41 -14.32
C VAL A 281 5.17 0.79 -14.05
N THR A 282 4.68 1.73 -13.23
CA THR A 282 5.40 2.96 -12.86
C THR A 282 5.39 3.19 -11.35
N GLN A 283 6.30 4.02 -10.86
CA GLN A 283 6.09 4.70 -9.56
C GLN A 283 5.05 5.82 -9.74
N PRO A 284 4.47 6.37 -8.65
CA PRO A 284 3.43 7.41 -8.74
C PRO A 284 3.90 8.69 -9.43
N ASP A 285 5.20 9.00 -9.36
CA ASP A 285 5.77 10.18 -10.02
C ASP A 285 6.00 10.00 -11.54
N GLY A 286 5.53 8.88 -12.11
CA GLY A 286 5.66 8.55 -13.52
C GLY A 286 6.98 7.86 -13.89
N THR A 287 7.83 7.52 -12.93
CA THR A 287 9.06 6.74 -13.18
C THR A 287 8.71 5.33 -13.67
N LEU A 288 9.17 4.94 -14.86
CA LEU A 288 8.93 3.63 -15.46
C LEU A 288 9.74 2.54 -14.74
N ILE A 289 9.07 1.44 -14.40
CA ILE A 289 9.67 0.26 -13.76
C ILE A 289 9.80 -0.89 -14.77
N GLY A 290 8.77 -1.10 -15.59
CA GLY A 290 8.72 -2.13 -16.62
C GLY A 290 7.39 -2.15 -17.35
N TYR A 291 7.25 -3.02 -18.34
CA TYR A 291 6.04 -3.15 -19.15
C TYR A 291 5.91 -4.57 -19.71
N SER A 292 4.76 -4.86 -20.31
CA SER A 292 4.49 -6.08 -21.09
C SER A 292 3.50 -5.75 -22.20
N GLY A 293 3.71 -6.29 -23.40
CA GLY A 293 2.91 -5.97 -24.60
C GLY A 293 3.76 -5.36 -25.73
N GLU A 294 3.12 -5.01 -26.85
CA GLU A 294 3.79 -4.37 -27.98
C GLU A 294 3.84 -2.84 -27.80
N LEU A 295 4.98 -2.33 -27.35
CA LEU A 295 5.34 -0.91 -27.44
C LEU A 295 6.25 -0.67 -28.65
N LEU A 296 6.06 0.43 -29.38
CA LEU A 296 6.92 0.85 -30.50
C LEU A 296 8.23 1.47 -30.00
N LEU A 297 9.02 0.68 -29.26
CA LEU A 297 10.20 1.07 -28.48
C LEU A 297 11.42 1.52 -29.31
N SER A 298 11.24 1.90 -30.57
CA SER A 298 12.33 2.24 -31.51
C SER A 298 13.20 3.44 -31.09
N SER A 299 12.84 4.16 -30.04
CA SER A 299 13.60 5.26 -29.43
C SER A 299 14.18 4.95 -28.03
N PHE A 300 13.95 3.76 -27.47
CA PHE A 300 14.42 3.37 -26.13
C PHE A 300 15.85 2.81 -26.13
N SER A 301 16.66 3.13 -27.16
CA SER A 301 17.92 2.43 -27.43
C SER A 301 19.06 2.71 -26.44
N ASP A 302 18.94 3.70 -25.56
CA ASP A 302 19.92 4.04 -24.53
C ASP A 302 19.48 3.49 -23.15
N ASN A 303 19.64 2.17 -22.98
CA ASN A 303 19.27 1.37 -21.80
C ASN A 303 20.13 1.66 -20.53
N THR A 304 20.30 2.91 -20.11
CA THR A 304 21.15 3.28 -18.96
C THR A 304 20.55 4.30 -17.99
N THR A 305 19.34 4.79 -18.26
CA THR A 305 18.70 5.86 -17.46
C THR A 305 17.25 5.52 -17.14
N VAL A 306 16.89 5.59 -15.85
CA VAL A 306 15.50 5.67 -15.38
C VAL A 306 14.65 6.57 -16.29
N GLN A 307 13.66 5.98 -16.94
CA GLN A 307 12.74 6.74 -17.79
C GLN A 307 11.59 7.28 -16.95
N LYS A 308 11.12 8.47 -17.30
CA LYS A 308 10.00 9.12 -16.62
C LYS A 308 8.97 9.54 -17.65
N ILE A 309 7.70 9.24 -17.35
CA ILE A 309 6.54 9.54 -18.18
C ILE A 309 5.80 10.70 -17.49
N PRO A 310 6.04 11.97 -17.88
CA PRO A 310 5.52 13.12 -17.13
C PRO A 310 4.00 13.13 -17.07
N GLY A 311 3.33 12.71 -18.15
CA GLY A 311 1.88 12.64 -18.22
C GLY A 311 1.23 11.55 -17.33
N VAL A 312 2.01 10.64 -16.73
CA VAL A 312 1.55 9.82 -15.60
C VAL A 312 1.78 10.59 -14.29
N GLY A 313 3.00 11.09 -14.07
CA GLY A 313 3.40 11.79 -12.84
C GLY A 313 2.67 13.11 -12.54
N THR A 314 2.01 13.72 -13.52
CA THR A 314 1.17 14.93 -13.34
C THR A 314 -0.33 14.67 -13.50
N SER A 315 -0.76 13.40 -13.49
CA SER A 315 -2.15 12.99 -13.69
C SER A 315 -2.83 12.54 -12.41
N PRO A 316 -4.16 12.30 -12.43
CA PRO A 316 -4.86 11.58 -11.36
C PRO A 316 -4.16 10.27 -10.94
N ALA A 317 -3.52 9.53 -11.84
CA ALA A 317 -2.79 8.31 -11.51
C ALA A 317 -1.59 8.54 -10.58
N ALA A 318 -1.06 9.75 -10.47
CA ALA A 318 -0.04 10.07 -9.47
C ALA A 318 -0.58 10.05 -8.03
N SER A 319 -1.83 10.48 -7.83
CA SER A 319 -2.41 10.67 -6.49
C SER A 319 -3.42 9.59 -6.09
N TYR A 320 -4.30 9.16 -7.00
CA TYR A 320 -5.35 8.17 -6.69
C TYR A 320 -4.84 6.74 -6.86
N VAL A 321 -5.26 5.86 -5.94
CA VAL A 321 -4.80 4.46 -5.91
C VAL A 321 -5.32 3.63 -7.08
N ALA A 322 -6.49 3.97 -7.63
CA ALA A 322 -7.08 3.35 -8.80
C ALA A 322 -7.95 4.37 -9.55
N GLY A 323 -8.25 4.11 -10.83
CA GLY A 323 -9.11 4.95 -11.64
C GLY A 323 -8.95 4.69 -13.14
N HIS A 324 -9.52 5.58 -13.94
CA HIS A 324 -9.31 5.64 -15.38
C HIS A 324 -9.31 7.11 -15.84
N ASP A 325 -8.52 7.43 -16.87
CA ASP A 325 -8.42 8.79 -17.44
C ASP A 325 -7.72 8.74 -18.82
N MET A 326 -7.83 9.82 -19.59
CA MET A 326 -7.14 10.01 -20.87
C MET A 326 -5.73 10.57 -20.65
N LEU A 327 -4.75 9.68 -20.45
CA LEU A 327 -3.37 10.04 -20.10
C LEU A 327 -2.46 10.17 -21.32
N SER A 328 -1.55 11.14 -21.29
CA SER A 328 -0.47 11.21 -22.27
C SER A 328 0.71 10.36 -21.82
N LEU A 329 1.03 9.32 -22.58
CA LEU A 329 2.07 8.35 -22.25
C LEU A 329 3.41 8.62 -22.98
N GLY A 330 3.50 9.79 -23.65
CA GLY A 330 4.62 10.19 -24.49
C GLY A 330 4.49 9.68 -25.94
N GLU A 331 5.28 10.28 -26.84
CA GLU A 331 5.24 10.00 -28.29
C GLU A 331 5.62 8.55 -28.65
N PHE A 332 6.22 7.82 -27.72
CA PHE A 332 6.84 6.51 -27.97
C PHE A 332 5.88 5.32 -27.84
N VAL A 333 4.65 5.53 -27.35
CA VAL A 333 3.65 4.46 -27.26
C VAL A 333 3.04 4.17 -28.64
N SER A 334 2.64 5.21 -29.37
CA SER A 334 2.27 5.14 -30.77
C SER A 334 2.31 6.54 -31.40
N PRO A 335 3.06 6.75 -32.51
CA PRO A 335 3.18 8.06 -33.15
C PRO A 335 1.83 8.61 -33.63
N GLY A 336 1.44 9.78 -33.13
CA GLY A 336 0.24 10.51 -33.56
C GLY A 336 -0.98 10.39 -32.65
N LYS A 337 -0.93 9.60 -31.56
CA LYS A 337 -1.98 9.57 -30.52
C LYS A 337 -1.49 10.30 -29.26
N GLU A 338 -2.07 11.47 -28.97
CA GLU A 338 -1.63 12.33 -27.85
C GLU A 338 -1.98 11.75 -26.46
N LYS A 339 -3.09 11.01 -26.37
CA LYS A 339 -3.65 10.45 -25.13
C LYS A 339 -4.25 9.06 -25.34
N TYR A 340 -4.21 8.26 -24.28
CA TYR A 340 -4.72 6.89 -24.23
C TYR A 340 -5.79 6.76 -23.15
N PRO A 341 -6.86 5.99 -23.35
CA PRO A 341 -7.73 5.57 -22.26
C PRO A 341 -6.94 4.60 -21.38
N VAL A 342 -6.52 5.08 -20.21
CA VAL A 342 -5.70 4.29 -19.29
C VAL A 342 -6.51 3.96 -18.05
N TYR A 343 -6.62 2.67 -17.73
CA TYR A 343 -7.09 2.21 -16.43
C TYR A 343 -5.88 1.91 -15.55
N TRP A 344 -5.91 2.32 -14.29
CA TRP A 344 -4.84 2.00 -13.33
C TRP A 344 -5.34 1.48 -12.00
N ASN A 345 -4.45 0.75 -11.33
CA ASN A 345 -4.59 0.28 -9.97
C ASN A 345 -3.22 0.34 -9.27
N THR A 346 -3.19 0.21 -7.94
CA THR A 346 -1.97 0.25 -7.15
C THR A 346 -1.68 -1.09 -6.51
N VAL A 347 -0.44 -1.54 -6.66
CA VAL A 347 0.17 -2.61 -5.87
C VAL A 347 1.21 -1.94 -4.96
N SER A 348 1.36 -2.38 -3.71
CA SER A 348 2.32 -1.77 -2.78
C SER A 348 3.03 -2.85 -1.97
N LEU A 349 4.34 -2.67 -1.77
CA LEU A 349 5.13 -3.48 -0.82
C LEU A 349 5.73 -2.57 0.25
N HIS A 350 5.57 -2.92 1.52
CA HIS A 350 5.96 -2.12 2.70
C HIS A 350 5.56 -0.63 2.65
N GLY A 351 4.38 -0.35 2.08
CA GLY A 351 3.86 1.02 1.93
C GLY A 351 4.43 1.80 0.76
N THR A 352 5.38 1.25 -0.01
CA THR A 352 5.92 1.86 -1.23
C THR A 352 5.07 1.41 -2.44
N PRO A 353 4.33 2.33 -3.10
CA PRO A 353 3.35 1.98 -4.11
C PRO A 353 3.92 1.99 -5.54
N TRP A 354 3.49 1.03 -6.35
CA TRP A 354 3.66 0.98 -7.80
C TRP A 354 2.28 1.04 -8.47
N ARG A 355 2.15 1.81 -9.56
CA ARG A 355 0.97 1.87 -10.42
C ARG A 355 1.08 0.82 -11.50
N VAL A 356 0.06 -0.01 -11.63
CA VAL A 356 -0.17 -0.87 -12.80
C VAL A 356 -1.15 -0.15 -13.69
N LEU A 357 -0.77 0.10 -14.94
CA LEU A 357 -1.58 0.81 -15.94
C LEU A 357 -1.83 -0.13 -17.12
N VAL A 358 -3.05 -0.11 -17.66
CA VAL A 358 -3.45 -0.87 -18.87
C VAL A 358 -4.10 0.08 -19.86
N PHE A 359 -3.72 -0.06 -21.14
CA PHE A 359 -4.22 0.72 -22.28
C PHE A 359 -4.11 -0.05 -23.60
#